data_AF-A0A2W6SK05-F1
#
_entry.id   AF-A0A2W6SK05-F1
#
_cell.length_a   1.000
_cell.length_b   1.000
_cell.length_c   1.000
_cell.angle_alpha   90.00
_cell.angle_beta   90.00
_cell.angle_gamma   90.00
#
_symmetry.space_group_name_H-M   'P 1'
#
loop_
_entity.id
_entity.type
_entity.pdbx_description
1 polymer ?
#
loop_
_entity_poly.entity_id
_entity_poly.type
_entity_poly.pdbx_seq_one_letter_code
_entity_poly.pdbx_strand_id
1 'polypeptide(L)'
;LFSVSFIVSGIFDIFFSIENRKSMNGWGWYLVSGLLSLIMGVYLVNYPKISMAILPFIVGLTVMFRSFQLLGISFDLKDAHVLRWGNLAIFSILGIILSFLLLANPIFSGMSLVVVTGLSFVFVGVASVILAFDLKKLKNYPNKLSDEIKQKIENLQEEINERMK
;
A
#
# COMPACT_ATOMS: atom_id res chain seq x y z
N LEU A 1 -8.26 8.14 20.43
CA LEU A 1 -8.37 8.20 18.95
C LEU A 1 -7.34 7.30 18.28
N PHE A 2 -6.03 7.54 18.46
CA PHE A 2 -4.96 6.77 17.81
C PHE A 2 -5.04 5.25 18.02
N SER A 3 -5.27 4.77 19.24
CA SER A 3 -5.36 3.32 19.50
C SER A 3 -6.48 2.66 18.72
N VAL A 4 -7.65 3.29 18.65
CA VAL A 4 -8.80 2.80 17.87
C VAL A 4 -8.46 2.79 16.38
N SER A 5 -7.80 3.83 15.86
CA SER A 5 -7.36 3.88 14.45
C SER A 5 -6.37 2.77 14.09
N PHE A 6 -5.43 2.45 14.99
CA PHE A 6 -4.46 1.35 14.81
C PHE A 6 -5.13 -0.03 14.85
N ILE A 7 -6.08 -0.24 15.76
CA ILE A 7 -6.86 -1.48 15.83
C ILE A 7 -7.67 -1.67 14.55
N VAL A 8 -8.43 -0.64 14.16
CA VAL A 8 -9.29 -0.70 12.96
C VAL A 8 -8.45 -0.92 11.70
N SER A 9 -7.34 -0.18 11.54
CA SER A 9 -6.45 -0.36 10.38
C SER A 9 -5.81 -1.75 10.38
N GLY A 10 -5.36 -2.25 11.54
CA GLY A 10 -4.80 -3.59 11.66
C GLY A 10 -5.78 -4.69 11.25
N ILE A 11 -7.05 -4.57 11.65
CA ILE A 11 -8.11 -5.51 11.25
C ILE A 11 -8.33 -5.47 9.73
N PHE A 12 -8.41 -4.27 9.14
CA PHE A 12 -8.60 -4.12 7.69
C PHE A 12 -7.41 -4.66 6.88
N ASP A 13 -6.18 -4.40 7.30
CA ASP A 13 -4.97 -4.93 6.63
C ASP A 13 -4.92 -6.46 6.70
N ILE A 14 -5.28 -7.06 7.84
CA ILE A 14 -5.37 -8.52 7.98
C ILE A 14 -6.46 -9.07 7.06
N PHE A 15 -7.64 -8.46 7.04
CA PHE A 15 -8.76 -8.89 6.19
C PHE A 15 -8.37 -8.82 4.70
N PHE A 16 -7.84 -7.68 4.27
CA PHE A 16 -7.37 -7.45 2.89
C PHE A 16 -6.27 -8.44 2.48
N SER A 17 -5.34 -8.73 3.39
CA SER A 17 -4.28 -9.71 3.17
C SER A 17 -4.87 -11.10 2.92
N ILE A 18 -5.79 -11.56 3.78
CA ILE A 18 -6.41 -12.89 3.65
C ILE A 18 -7.21 -13.01 2.34
N GLU A 19 -7.97 -11.98 1.99
CA GLU A 19 -8.80 -11.96 0.77
C GLU A 19 -7.96 -12.03 -0.50
N ASN A 20 -6.84 -11.28 -0.53
CA ASN A 20 -6.01 -11.15 -1.72
C ASN A 20 -4.79 -12.07 -1.76
N ARG A 21 -4.69 -13.03 -0.81
CA ARG A 21 -3.54 -13.94 -0.66
C ARG A 21 -3.16 -14.74 -1.90
N LYS A 22 -4.11 -14.97 -2.82
CA LYS A 22 -3.93 -15.78 -4.03
C LYS A 22 -3.64 -14.95 -5.29
N SER A 23 -3.95 -13.66 -5.26
CA SER A 23 -3.90 -12.77 -6.44
C SER A 23 -2.70 -11.81 -6.39
N MET A 24 -2.15 -11.55 -5.20
CA MET A 24 -1.18 -10.48 -4.98
C MET A 24 0.16 -11.01 -4.47
N ASN A 25 1.22 -10.79 -5.25
CA ASN A 25 2.60 -10.97 -4.77
C ASN A 25 2.86 -9.96 -3.64
N GLY A 26 3.38 -10.43 -2.50
CA GLY A 26 3.65 -9.60 -1.32
C GLY A 26 2.50 -9.52 -0.28
N TRP A 27 1.45 -10.36 -0.39
CA TRP A 27 0.33 -10.40 0.57
C TRP A 27 0.77 -10.54 2.05
N GLY A 28 1.85 -11.28 2.31
CA GLY A 28 2.36 -11.55 3.65
C GLY A 28 2.86 -10.29 4.36
N TRP A 29 3.32 -9.27 3.62
CA TRP A 29 3.73 -8.00 4.21
C TRP A 29 2.55 -7.23 4.80
N TYR A 30 1.38 -7.27 4.14
CA TYR A 30 0.15 -6.69 4.66
C TYR A 30 -0.37 -7.45 5.89
N LEU A 31 -0.15 -8.77 5.94
CA LEU A 31 -0.50 -9.56 7.12
C LEU A 31 0.34 -9.12 8.33
N VAL A 32 1.66 -9.01 8.13
CA VAL A 32 2.60 -8.63 9.19
C VAL A 32 2.37 -7.19 9.64
N SER A 33 2.12 -6.25 8.71
CA SER A 33 1.79 -4.86 9.06
C SER A 33 0.47 -4.76 9.82
N GLY A 34 -0.54 -5.54 9.41
CA GLY A 34 -1.84 -5.58 10.08
C GLY A 34 -1.74 -6.13 11.50
N LEU A 35 -0.98 -7.22 11.68
CA LEU A 35 -0.75 -7.82 13.00
C LEU A 35 -0.01 -6.87 13.93
N LEU A 36 1.07 -6.23 13.45
CA LEU A 36 1.82 -5.24 14.22
C LEU A 36 0.96 -4.05 14.61
N SER A 37 0.16 -3.53 13.68
CA SER A 37 -0.75 -2.40 13.94
C SER A 37 -1.80 -2.76 14.98
N LEU A 38 -2.33 -3.99 14.95
CA LEU A 38 -3.32 -4.46 15.90
C LEU A 38 -2.74 -4.63 17.31
N ILE A 39 -1.56 -5.24 17.42
CA ILE A 39 -0.83 -5.40 18.69
C ILE A 39 -0.53 -4.01 19.30
N MET A 40 -0.06 -3.07 18.48
CA MET A 40 0.25 -1.71 18.91
C MET A 40 -1.01 -0.94 19.34
N GLY A 41 -2.11 -1.11 18.62
CA GLY A 41 -3.40 -0.52 18.97
C GLY A 41 -3.92 -1.04 20.31
N VAL A 42 -3.87 -2.36 20.54
CA VAL A 42 -4.25 -2.98 21.82
C VAL A 42 -3.33 -2.49 22.96
N TYR A 43 -2.03 -2.41 22.70
CA TYR A 43 -1.06 -1.92 23.70
C TYR A 43 -1.35 -0.46 24.11
N LEU A 44 -1.64 0.42 23.14
CA LEU A 44 -1.98 1.83 23.38
C LEU A 44 -3.30 2.01 24.14
N VAL A 45 -4.25 1.07 24.06
CA VAL A 45 -5.48 1.09 24.89
C VAL A 45 -5.15 0.79 26.35
N ASN A 46 -4.25 -0.17 26.60
CA ASN A 46 -3.91 -0.63 27.95
C ASN A 46 -2.95 0.31 28.69
N TYR A 47 -2.07 1.04 27.98
CA TYR A 47 -1.04 1.89 28.58
C TYR A 47 -1.07 3.35 28.09
N PRO A 48 -2.18 4.10 28.30
CA PRO A 48 -2.37 5.44 27.74
C PRO A 48 -1.35 6.49 28.24
N LYS A 49 -0.80 6.33 29.46
CA LYS A 49 0.20 7.25 30.04
C LYS A 49 1.63 7.08 29.47
N ILE A 50 1.95 5.90 28.93
CA ILE A 50 3.28 5.59 28.36
C ILE A 50 3.35 5.93 26.85
N SER A 51 2.20 6.29 26.26
CA SER A 51 2.05 6.60 24.84
C SER A 51 3.05 7.63 24.34
N MET A 52 3.33 8.71 25.07
CA MET A 52 4.25 9.76 24.59
C MET A 52 5.70 9.29 24.40
N ALA A 53 6.18 8.32 25.18
CA ALA A 53 7.54 7.80 25.06
C ALA A 53 7.64 6.64 24.06
N ILE A 54 6.55 5.89 23.86
CA ILE A 54 6.54 4.68 23.02
C ILE A 54 6.13 5.00 21.58
N LEU A 55 5.34 6.04 21.36
CA LEU A 55 4.87 6.43 20.02
C LEU A 55 5.99 6.58 18.96
N PRO A 56 7.16 7.19 19.25
CA PRO A 56 8.29 7.22 18.30
C PRO A 56 8.79 5.83 17.91
N PHE A 57 8.78 4.87 18.83
CA PHE A 57 9.12 3.48 18.54
C PHE A 57 8.08 2.81 17.64
N ILE A 58 6.78 3.06 17.89
CA ILE A 58 5.70 2.52 17.06
C ILE A 58 5.79 3.04 15.63
N VAL A 59 5.94 4.36 15.49
CA VAL A 59 6.07 5.02 14.19
C VAL A 59 7.34 4.58 13.48
N GLY A 60 8.48 4.56 14.18
CA GLY A 60 9.75 4.08 13.66
C GLY A 60 9.65 2.66 13.11
N LEU A 61 9.09 1.73 13.89
CA LEU A 61 8.88 0.34 13.45
C LEU A 61 7.93 0.23 12.26
N THR A 62 6.85 1.02 12.25
CA THR A 62 5.86 1.01 11.16
C THR A 62 6.48 1.54 9.85
N VAL A 63 7.23 2.65 9.94
CA VAL A 63 7.96 3.22 8.80
C VAL A 63 9.03 2.25 8.31
N MET A 64 9.76 1.60 9.22
CA MET A 64 10.77 0.58 8.88
C MET A 64 10.16 -0.54 8.03
N PHE A 65 9.07 -1.15 8.51
CA PHE A 65 8.39 -2.23 7.80
C PHE A 65 7.85 -1.80 6.44
N ARG A 66 7.22 -0.62 6.35
CA ARG A 66 6.75 -0.08 5.08
C ARG A 66 7.89 0.19 4.10
N SER A 67 9.01 0.74 4.57
CA SER A 67 10.17 1.01 3.72
C SER A 67 10.82 -0.27 3.20
N PHE A 68 10.87 -1.35 3.99
CA PHE A 68 11.27 -2.67 3.49
C PHE A 68 10.29 -3.23 2.46
N GLN A 69 8.98 -3.05 2.66
CA GLN A 69 7.97 -3.48 1.69
C GLN A 69 8.11 -2.73 0.36
N LEU A 70 8.28 -1.40 0.39
CA LEU A 70 8.53 -0.60 -0.82
C LEU A 70 9.83 -0.99 -1.52
N LEU A 71 10.87 -1.36 -0.76
CA LEU A 71 12.13 -1.86 -1.33
C LEU A 71 11.90 -3.18 -2.10
N GLY A 72 11.10 -4.10 -1.54
CA GLY A 72 10.69 -5.33 -2.23
C GLY A 72 9.94 -5.03 -3.53
N ILE A 73 8.95 -4.15 -3.49
CA ILE A 73 8.20 -3.70 -4.68
C ILE A 73 9.12 -3.03 -5.70
N SER A 74 10.13 -2.30 -5.25
CA SER A 74 11.13 -1.70 -6.14
C SER A 74 11.94 -2.75 -6.89
N PHE A 75 12.25 -3.89 -6.28
CA PHE A 75 12.92 -4.99 -6.96
C PHE A 75 11.98 -5.70 -7.92
N ASP A 76 10.72 -5.92 -7.54
CA ASP A 76 9.70 -6.47 -8.46
C ASP A 76 9.51 -5.57 -9.69
N LEU A 77 9.55 -4.24 -9.52
CA LEU A 77 9.47 -3.25 -10.62
C LEU A 77 10.72 -3.24 -11.51
N LYS A 78 11.89 -3.56 -10.95
CA LYS A 78 13.14 -3.71 -11.71
C LYS A 78 13.04 -4.92 -12.64
N ASP A 79 12.50 -6.03 -12.13
CA ASP A 79 12.29 -7.27 -12.90
C ASP A 79 11.20 -7.10 -13.98
N ALA A 80 10.22 -6.22 -13.74
CA ALA A 80 9.22 -5.83 -14.72
C ALA A 80 9.68 -4.78 -15.78
N HIS A 81 10.97 -4.44 -15.83
CA HIS A 81 11.57 -3.48 -16.79
C HIS A 81 10.96 -2.06 -16.77
N VAL A 82 10.40 -1.62 -15.65
CA VAL A 82 9.81 -0.27 -15.51
C VAL A 82 10.91 0.77 -15.22
N LEU A 83 11.13 1.74 -16.12
CA LEU A 83 12.24 2.72 -16.08
C LEU A 83 12.42 3.54 -14.77
N ARG A 84 11.42 3.58 -13.88
CA ARG A 84 11.40 4.41 -12.66
C ARG A 84 11.69 3.64 -11.36
N TRP A 85 12.04 2.35 -11.43
CA TRP A 85 12.28 1.50 -10.26
C TRP A 85 13.34 2.08 -9.29
N GLY A 86 14.42 2.68 -9.82
CA GLY A 86 15.52 3.20 -9.00
C GLY A 86 15.12 4.33 -8.06
N ASN A 87 14.17 5.19 -8.45
CA ASN A 87 13.69 6.26 -7.57
C ASN A 87 12.96 5.66 -6.36
N LEU A 88 12.16 4.61 -6.57
CA LEU A 88 11.46 3.93 -5.49
C LEU A 88 12.44 3.24 -4.53
N ALA A 89 13.49 2.60 -5.04
CA ALA A 89 14.57 2.03 -4.22
C ALA A 89 15.22 3.08 -3.32
N ILE A 90 15.57 4.25 -3.87
CA ILE A 90 16.22 5.33 -3.13
C ILE A 90 15.31 5.85 -2.01
N PHE A 91 14.03 6.11 -2.31
CA PHE A 91 13.06 6.53 -1.29
C PHE A 91 12.87 5.47 -0.19
N SER A 92 12.93 4.19 -0.55
CA SER A 92 12.81 3.08 0.39
C SER A 92 14.03 3.01 1.32
N ILE A 93 15.23 3.13 0.78
CA ILE A 93 16.48 3.14 1.57
C ILE A 93 16.52 4.34 2.51
N LEU A 94 16.13 5.53 2.03
CA LEU A 94 16.01 6.73 2.86
C LEU A 94 15.00 6.53 4.01
N GLY A 95 13.86 5.89 3.72
CA GLY A 95 12.87 5.55 4.74
C GLY A 95 13.39 4.57 5.79
N ILE A 96 14.19 3.57 5.39
CA ILE A 96 14.87 2.65 6.32
C ILE A 96 15.83 3.42 7.23
N ILE A 97 16.69 4.27 6.66
CA ILE A 97 17.64 5.09 7.44
C ILE A 97 16.89 5.99 8.42
N LEU A 98 15.83 6.67 7.95
CA LEU A 98 14.99 7.52 8.78
C LEU A 98 14.32 6.74 9.91
N SER A 99 13.89 5.50 9.65
CA SER A 99 13.28 4.65 10.66
C SER A 99 14.28 4.27 11.76
N PHE A 100 15.51 3.91 11.39
CA PHE A 100 16.58 3.64 12.36
C PHE A 100 16.95 4.88 13.15
N LEU A 101 16.96 6.06 12.52
CA LEU A 101 17.21 7.33 13.20
C LEU A 101 16.14 7.61 14.27
N LEU A 102 14.86 7.37 13.94
CA LEU A 102 13.74 7.51 14.89
C LEU A 102 13.83 6.52 16.05
N LEU A 103 14.29 5.29 15.81
CA LEU A 103 14.47 4.27 16.84
C LEU A 103 15.69 4.57 17.74
N ALA A 104 16.78 5.11 17.18
CA ALA A 104 18.02 5.39 17.90
C ALA A 104 17.95 6.67 18.76
N ASN A 105 17.21 7.70 18.31
CA ASN A 105 17.08 8.97 19.02
C ASN A 105 15.61 9.41 19.13
N PRO A 106 14.85 8.91 20.12
CA PRO A 106 13.44 9.25 20.32
C PRO A 106 13.19 10.69 20.82
N ILE A 107 14.20 11.57 20.76
CA ILE A 107 14.19 12.92 21.35
C ILE A 107 13.25 13.90 20.60
N PHE A 108 12.78 13.55 19.40
CA PHE A 108 11.77 14.31 18.64
C PHE A 108 10.33 13.81 18.91
N SER A 109 9.91 13.66 20.17
CA SER A 109 8.73 12.82 20.51
C SER A 109 7.35 13.50 20.49
N GLY A 110 7.24 14.82 20.50
CA GLY A 110 5.93 15.48 20.70
C GLY A 110 5.29 16.00 19.41
N MET A 111 5.74 17.18 18.97
CA MET A 111 5.09 17.94 17.90
C MET A 111 5.35 17.36 16.51
N SER A 112 6.57 16.90 16.23
CA SER A 112 6.93 16.36 14.91
C SER A 112 6.20 15.06 14.61
N LEU A 113 5.92 14.24 15.62
CA LEU A 113 5.26 12.95 15.42
C LEU A 113 3.78 13.08 15.05
N VAL A 114 3.07 14.02 15.67
CA VAL A 114 1.67 14.32 15.32
C VAL A 114 1.58 14.84 13.88
N VAL A 115 2.50 15.72 13.47
CA VAL A 115 2.55 16.29 12.13
C VAL A 115 2.90 15.22 11.09
N VAL A 116 3.91 14.40 11.34
CA VAL A 116 4.33 13.30 10.44
C VAL A 116 3.23 12.24 10.34
N THR A 117 2.56 11.92 11.44
CA THR A 117 1.46 10.94 11.42
C THR A 117 0.22 11.51 10.71
N GLY A 118 -0.10 12.79 10.94
CA GLY A 118 -1.18 13.48 10.22
C GLY A 118 -0.94 13.52 8.72
N LEU A 119 0.28 13.87 8.29
CA LEU A 119 0.68 13.84 6.88
C LEU A 119 0.60 12.43 6.29
N SER A 120 1.02 11.41 7.05
CA SER A 120 0.94 10.02 6.62
C SER A 120 -0.50 9.56 6.39
N PHE A 121 -1.45 9.98 7.23
CA PHE A 121 -2.87 9.67 7.03
C PHE A 121 -3.49 10.37 5.84
N VAL A 122 -3.15 11.65 5.60
CA VAL A 122 -3.58 12.34 4.38
C VAL A 122 -3.06 11.61 3.15
N PHE A 123 -1.79 11.21 3.17
CA PHE A 123 -1.17 10.51 2.05
C PHE A 123 -1.82 9.15 1.78
N VAL A 124 -2.04 8.35 2.83
CA VAL A 124 -2.75 7.06 2.73
C VAL A 124 -4.18 7.25 2.24
N GLY A 125 -4.91 8.26 2.75
CA GLY A 125 -6.27 8.56 2.31
C GLY A 125 -6.35 8.87 0.80
N VAL A 126 -5.43 9.70 0.30
CA VAL A 126 -5.35 10.02 -1.14
C VAL A 126 -5.01 8.77 -1.96
N ALA A 127 -4.06 7.95 -1.51
CA ALA A 127 -3.69 6.71 -2.19
C ALA A 127 -4.88 5.73 -2.30
N SER A 128 -5.67 5.60 -1.22
CA SER A 128 -6.87 4.76 -1.22
C SER A 128 -7.94 5.23 -2.21
N VAL A 129 -8.11 6.55 -2.36
CA VAL A 129 -9.03 7.12 -3.35
C VAL A 129 -8.57 6.79 -4.78
N ILE A 130 -7.27 6.92 -5.06
CA ILE A 130 -6.70 6.58 -6.38
C ILE A 130 -6.91 5.08 -6.66
N LEU A 131 -6.60 4.21 -5.70
CA LEU A 131 -6.82 2.77 -5.82
C LEU A 131 -8.29 2.42 -6.10
N ALA A 132 -9.24 3.09 -5.45
CA ALA A 132 -10.66 2.88 -5.72
C ALA A 132 -11.04 3.20 -7.17
N PHE A 133 -10.45 4.25 -7.76
CA PHE A 133 -10.66 4.59 -9.17
C PHE A 133 -10.01 3.58 -10.12
N ASP A 134 -8.81 3.09 -9.80
CA ASP A 134 -8.11 2.09 -10.61
C ASP A 134 -8.83 0.75 -10.60
N LEU A 135 -9.34 0.31 -9.44
CA LEU A 135 -10.18 -0.88 -9.31
C LEU A 135 -11.49 -0.73 -10.11
N LYS A 136 -12.11 0.46 -10.10
CA LYS A 136 -13.29 0.74 -10.92
C LYS A 136 -13.00 0.66 -12.42
N LYS A 137 -11.82 1.10 -12.87
CA LYS A 137 -11.38 0.94 -14.26
C LYS A 137 -11.14 -0.51 -14.64
N LEU A 138 -10.49 -1.30 -13.78
CA LEU A 138 -10.24 -2.72 -14.02
C LEU A 138 -11.55 -3.52 -14.15
N LYS A 139 -12.58 -3.19 -13.37
CA LYS A 139 -13.91 -3.80 -13.50
C LYS A 139 -14.57 -3.54 -14.86
N ASN A 140 -14.29 -2.41 -15.51
CA ASN A 140 -14.90 -2.03 -16.78
C ASN A 140 -14.12 -2.53 -18.02
N TYR A 141 -12.90 -3.03 -17.83
CA TYR A 141 -12.04 -3.53 -18.92
C TYR A 141 -12.61 -4.78 -19.66
N PRO A 142 -13.21 -5.78 -18.98
CA PRO A 142 -13.75 -6.97 -19.64
C PRO A 142 -14.86 -6.66 -20.64
N ASN A 143 -15.77 -5.73 -20.30
CA ASN A 143 -16.87 -5.35 -21.19
C ASN A 143 -16.36 -4.66 -22.45
N LYS A 144 -15.38 -3.75 -22.30
CA LYS A 144 -14.81 -3.02 -23.43
C LYS A 144 -14.06 -3.92 -24.40
N LEU A 145 -13.37 -4.95 -23.88
CA LEU A 145 -12.68 -5.94 -24.69
C LEU A 145 -13.65 -6.83 -25.48
N SER A 146 -14.81 -7.18 -24.90
CA SER A 146 -15.85 -7.96 -25.60
C SER A 146 -16.45 -7.21 -26.79
N ASP A 147 -16.67 -5.90 -26.66
CA ASP A 147 -17.24 -5.08 -27.74
C ASP A 147 -16.24 -4.88 -28.89
N GLU A 148 -14.96 -4.68 -28.57
CA GLU A 148 -13.88 -4.51 -29.54
C GLU A 148 -13.61 -5.79 -30.35
N ILE A 149 -13.69 -6.97 -29.72
CA ILE A 149 -13.58 -8.26 -30.41
C ILE A 149 -14.77 -8.49 -31.35
N LYS A 150 -16.01 -8.15 -30.92
CA LYS A 150 -17.20 -8.26 -31.78
C LYS A 150 -17.09 -7.41 -33.04
N GLN A 151 -16.69 -6.14 -32.91
CA GLN A 151 -16.47 -5.26 -34.04
C GLN A 151 -15.40 -5.78 -35.01
N LYS A 152 -14.29 -6.33 -34.49
CA LYS A 152 -13.25 -6.93 -35.34
C LYS A 152 -13.77 -8.13 -36.14
N ILE A 153 -14.62 -8.96 -35.54
CA ILE A 153 -15.22 -10.12 -36.22
C ILE A 153 -16.19 -9.65 -37.32
N GLU A 154 -17.04 -8.67 -37.05
CA GLU A 154 -17.95 -8.09 -38.06
C GLU A 154 -17.19 -7.50 -39.24
N ASN A 155 -16.17 -6.68 -39.00
CA ASN A 155 -15.36 -6.08 -40.07
C ASN A 155 -14.65 -7.14 -40.93
N LEU A 156 -14.14 -8.21 -40.30
CA LEU A 156 -13.50 -9.32 -41.04
C LEU A 156 -14.52 -10.11 -41.88
N GLN A 157 -15.75 -10.28 -41.39
CA GLN A 157 -16.82 -10.92 -42.14
C GLN A 157 -17.25 -10.07 -43.34
N GLU A 158 -17.35 -8.76 -43.19
CA GLU A 158 -17.58 -7.84 -44.31
C GLU A 158 -16.46 -7.90 -45.34
N GLU A 159 -15.19 -7.84 -44.91
CA GLU A 159 -14.04 -7.88 -45.84
C GLU A 159 -13.97 -9.21 -46.62
N ILE A 160 -14.26 -10.34 -45.97
CA ILE A 160 -14.37 -11.65 -46.65
C ILE A 160 -15.51 -11.63 -47.67
N ASN A 161 -16.68 -11.09 -47.31
CA ASN A 161 -17.82 -11.00 -48.22
C ASN A 161 -17.57 -10.09 -49.42
N GLU A 162 -16.85 -8.99 -49.24
CA GLU A 162 -16.44 -8.11 -50.35
C GLU A 162 -15.45 -8.82 -51.29
N ARG A 163 -14.50 -9.58 -50.75
CA ARG A 163 -13.52 -10.32 -51.57
C ARG A 163 -14.07 -11.56 -52.27
N MET A 164 -15.19 -12.11 -51.78
CA MET A 164 -15.88 -13.25 -52.39
C MET A 164 -16.97 -12.86 -53.40
N LYS A 165 -17.28 -11.57 -53.54
CA LYS A 165 -18.12 -11.01 -54.61
C LYS A 165 -17.29 -10.66 -55.84
#